data_AF-A0A8S3IVV5-F1
#
_entry.id   AF-A0A8S3IVV5-F1
#
_cell.length_a   1.000
_cell.length_b   1.000
_cell.length_c   1.000
_cell.angle_alpha   90.00
_cell.angle_beta   90.00
_cell.angle_gamma   90.00
#
_symmetry.space_group_name_H-M   'P 1'
#
loop_
_entity.id
_entity.type
_entity.pdbx_description
1 polymer ?
#
loop_
_entity_poly.entity_id
_entity_poly.type
_entity_poly.pdbx_seq_one_letter_code
_entity_poly.pdbx_strand_id
1 'polypeptide(L)'
;MEQQQSVEPLASTKSSCSIENQHYILKVNEQGSIVSLKLKSLDKEINFQQNFSYYASSSSDGKSQQQSGLYVFRPVGTDPPKQVDIKEFYCLKRKGYEEIIQIYTSFGSQVIRLLDSSSYIEFDWVVGRLNAKY
;
A
#
# COMPACT_ATOMS: atom_id res chain seq x y z
N MET A 1 33.98 -9.86 -12.37
CA MET A 1 32.87 -10.23 -13.28
C MET A 1 31.67 -10.50 -12.39
N GLU A 2 30.90 -9.46 -12.07
CA GLU A 2 29.65 -9.61 -11.31
C GLU A 2 28.56 -10.05 -12.30
N GLN A 3 27.97 -11.22 -12.04
CA GLN A 3 26.87 -11.73 -12.84
C GLN A 3 25.62 -10.90 -12.56
N GLN A 4 25.16 -10.18 -13.57
CA GLN A 4 23.88 -9.49 -13.57
C GLN A 4 22.77 -10.54 -13.52
N GLN A 5 22.07 -10.61 -12.40
CA GLN A 5 20.91 -11.46 -12.20
C GLN A 5 19.77 -10.93 -13.07
N SER A 6 19.30 -11.76 -14.00
CA SER A 6 18.16 -11.44 -14.88
C SER A 6 16.89 -11.29 -14.04
N VAL A 7 16.36 -10.08 -13.96
CA VAL A 7 15.06 -9.79 -13.36
C VAL A 7 14.00 -10.07 -14.43
N GLU A 8 13.17 -11.10 -14.25
CA GLU A 8 11.99 -11.30 -15.09
C GLU A 8 10.82 -10.45 -14.54
N PRO A 9 10.35 -9.43 -15.28
CA PRO A 9 9.18 -8.68 -14.86
C PRO A 9 7.91 -9.50 -15.13
N LEU A 10 7.08 -9.70 -14.10
CA LEU A 10 5.83 -10.47 -14.25
C LEU A 10 4.72 -9.70 -14.98
N ALA A 11 4.79 -8.38 -15.11
CA ALA A 11 3.85 -7.60 -15.91
C ALA A 11 4.29 -6.14 -16.13
N SER A 12 4.01 -5.62 -17.32
CA SER A 12 4.17 -4.22 -17.70
C SER A 12 2.88 -3.42 -17.44
N THR A 13 2.96 -2.51 -16.46
CA THR A 13 2.13 -1.32 -16.13
C THR A 13 0.60 -1.35 -16.03
N LYS A 14 -0.18 -2.30 -16.56
CA LYS A 14 -1.68 -2.31 -16.36
C LYS A 14 -2.33 -3.69 -16.53
N SER A 15 -1.88 -4.70 -15.79
CA SER A 15 -2.63 -5.95 -15.66
C SER A 15 -2.73 -6.34 -14.19
N SER A 16 -3.86 -6.92 -13.79
CA SER A 16 -3.99 -7.54 -12.47
C SER A 16 -2.89 -8.59 -12.27
N CYS A 17 -2.45 -8.75 -11.04
CA CYS A 17 -1.42 -9.73 -10.68
C CYS A 17 -1.67 -10.29 -9.28
N SER A 18 -0.94 -11.34 -8.94
CA SER A 18 -0.95 -11.93 -7.61
C SER A 18 0.45 -12.29 -7.19
N ILE A 19 0.70 -12.21 -5.88
CA ILE A 19 1.90 -12.77 -5.25
C ILE A 19 1.49 -13.85 -4.25
N GLU A 20 2.36 -14.82 -4.01
CA GLU A 20 2.09 -15.90 -3.06
C GLU A 20 3.32 -16.40 -2.29
N ASN A 21 3.07 -17.00 -1.12
CA ASN A 21 4.05 -17.81 -0.37
C ASN A 21 3.39 -19.09 0.19
N GLN A 22 4.02 -19.75 1.16
CA GLN A 22 3.48 -20.96 1.80
C GLN A 22 2.13 -20.75 2.50
N HIS A 23 1.82 -19.53 2.95
CA HIS A 23 0.67 -19.23 3.81
C HIS A 23 -0.40 -18.38 3.14
N TYR A 24 -0.03 -17.52 2.18
CA TYR A 24 -0.89 -16.47 1.65
C TYR A 24 -0.87 -16.42 0.12
N ILE A 25 -1.99 -15.95 -0.45
CA ILE A 25 -2.05 -15.41 -1.82
C ILE A 25 -2.65 -14.02 -1.72
N LEU A 26 -1.98 -13.01 -2.28
CA LEU A 26 -2.45 -11.64 -2.33
C LEU A 26 -2.76 -11.27 -3.78
N LYS A 27 -3.97 -10.74 -4.05
CA LYS A 27 -4.40 -10.35 -5.41
C LYS A 27 -4.51 -8.83 -5.52
N VAL A 28 -4.02 -8.32 -6.64
CA VAL A 28 -3.98 -6.91 -7.00
C VAL A 28 -4.75 -6.69 -8.30
N ASN A 29 -5.60 -5.66 -8.33
CA ASN A 29 -6.37 -5.30 -9.53
C ASN A 29 -5.55 -4.46 -10.53
N GLU A 30 -6.16 -4.07 -11.64
CA GLU A 30 -5.52 -3.25 -12.68
C GLU A 30 -5.16 -1.83 -12.22
N GLN A 31 -5.73 -1.37 -11.11
CA GLN A 31 -5.41 -0.08 -10.48
C GLN A 31 -4.29 -0.19 -9.45
N GLY A 32 -3.72 -1.38 -9.24
CA GLY A 32 -2.67 -1.61 -8.24
C GLY A 32 -3.20 -1.79 -6.82
N SER A 33 -4.51 -1.74 -6.60
CA SER A 33 -5.12 -1.93 -5.29
C SER A 33 -5.20 -3.41 -4.93
N ILE A 34 -4.91 -3.72 -3.68
CA ILE A 34 -5.17 -5.05 -3.12
C ILE A 34 -6.69 -5.24 -3.02
N VAL A 35 -7.17 -6.37 -3.51
CA VAL A 35 -8.61 -6.69 -3.50
C VAL A 35 -8.94 -7.96 -2.73
N SER A 36 -7.97 -8.85 -2.53
CA SER A 36 -8.20 -10.12 -1.88
C SER A 36 -6.94 -10.68 -1.23
N LEU A 37 -7.15 -11.36 -0.10
CA LEU A 37 -6.17 -12.17 0.62
C LEU A 37 -6.74 -13.59 0.80
N LYS A 38 -6.03 -14.60 0.30
CA LYS A 38 -6.30 -16.01 0.59
C LYS A 38 -5.40 -16.52 1.71
N LEU A 39 -6.01 -17.07 2.75
CA LEU A 39 -5.36 -17.81 3.83
C LEU A 39 -5.30 -19.29 3.41
N LYS A 40 -4.13 -19.79 2.99
CA LYS A 40 -3.98 -21.15 2.43
C LYS A 40 -4.32 -22.24 3.45
N SER A 41 -3.93 -22.06 4.71
CA SER A 41 -4.17 -23.04 5.78
C SER A 41 -5.65 -23.27 6.11
N LEU A 42 -6.50 -22.28 5.83
CA LEU A 42 -7.94 -22.33 6.09
C LEU A 42 -8.77 -22.52 4.81
N ASP A 43 -8.09 -22.59 3.66
CA ASP A 43 -8.69 -22.49 2.33
C ASP A 43 -9.72 -21.36 2.21
N LYS A 44 -9.45 -20.21 2.85
CA LYS A 44 -10.38 -19.10 2.96
C LYS A 44 -9.87 -17.89 2.22
N GLU A 45 -10.67 -17.37 1.29
CA GLU A 45 -10.43 -16.09 0.63
C GLU A 45 -11.27 -15.00 1.29
N ILE A 46 -10.65 -13.85 1.59
CA ILE A 46 -11.32 -12.69 2.17
C ILE A 46 -11.12 -11.46 1.29
N ASN A 47 -12.17 -10.64 1.20
CA ASN A 47 -12.06 -9.30 0.63
C ASN A 47 -11.16 -8.47 1.53
N PHE A 48 -10.02 -8.03 1.00
CA PHE A 48 -9.03 -7.29 1.75
C PHE A 48 -8.57 -6.10 0.92
N GLN A 49 -8.73 -4.90 1.48
CA GLN A 49 -8.33 -3.65 0.85
C GLN A 49 -7.41 -2.92 1.82
N GLN A 50 -6.33 -2.37 1.29
CA GLN A 50 -5.46 -1.45 2.00
C GLN A 50 -5.11 -0.31 1.06
N ASN A 51 -5.11 0.91 1.60
CA ASN A 51 -4.68 2.11 0.89
C ASN A 51 -4.18 3.14 1.92
N PHE A 52 -3.43 4.14 1.47
CA PHE A 52 -3.16 5.34 2.24
C PHE A 52 -4.31 6.32 2.11
N SER A 53 -4.64 6.95 3.23
CA SER A 53 -5.57 8.08 3.29
C SER A 53 -5.00 9.15 4.22
N TYR A 54 -5.43 10.40 4.05
CA TYR A 54 -5.03 11.51 4.89
C TYR A 54 -6.23 12.30 5.41
N TYR A 55 -6.01 12.96 6.55
CA TYR A 55 -6.95 13.90 7.14
C TYR A 55 -6.45 15.32 6.93
N ALA A 56 -7.33 16.20 6.44
CA ALA A 56 -7.04 17.62 6.40
C ALA A 56 -6.99 18.16 7.83
N SER A 57 -5.91 18.85 8.19
CA SER A 57 -5.71 19.43 9.52
C SER A 57 -6.68 20.58 9.79
N SER A 58 -7.41 20.57 10.91
CA SER A 58 -8.29 21.68 11.27
C SER A 58 -7.52 22.93 11.66
N SER A 59 -7.93 24.07 11.11
CA SER A 59 -7.62 25.40 11.64
C SER A 59 -8.69 25.84 12.65
N SER A 60 -8.45 26.98 13.31
CA SER A 60 -9.45 27.60 14.17
C SER A 60 -10.65 28.02 13.31
N ASP A 61 -11.83 27.58 13.69
CA ASP A 61 -13.08 27.88 12.99
C ASP A 61 -14.07 28.59 13.93
N GLY A 62 -15.25 28.95 13.42
CA GLY A 62 -16.29 29.62 14.21
C GLY A 62 -16.90 28.76 15.33
N LYS A 63 -16.52 27.48 15.44
CA LYS A 63 -17.04 26.54 16.46
C LYS A 63 -16.01 26.25 17.54
N SER A 64 -14.72 26.26 17.20
CA SER A 64 -13.64 26.00 18.12
C SER A 64 -12.33 26.63 17.63
N GLN A 65 -11.64 27.28 18.56
CA GLN A 65 -10.27 27.77 18.34
C GLN A 65 -9.23 26.64 18.37
N GLN A 66 -9.61 25.43 18.80
CA GLN A 66 -8.69 24.30 18.91
C GLN A 66 -8.22 23.85 17.52
N GLN A 67 -6.91 23.94 17.27
CA GLN A 67 -6.30 23.48 16.02
C GLN A 67 -5.72 22.07 16.17
N SER A 68 -5.46 21.44 15.03
CA SER A 68 -4.62 20.23 14.99
C SER A 68 -3.15 20.59 15.21
N GLY A 69 -2.37 19.66 15.78
CA GLY A 69 -0.96 19.86 16.05
C GLY A 69 -0.29 18.62 16.65
N LEU A 70 0.84 18.81 17.34
CA LEU A 70 1.64 17.70 17.92
C LEU A 70 0.85 16.81 18.88
N TYR A 71 -0.08 17.40 19.63
CA TYR A 71 -0.83 16.71 20.69
C TYR A 71 -2.30 16.52 20.35
N VAL A 72 -2.83 17.33 19.43
CA VAL A 72 -4.26 17.36 19.13
C VAL A 72 -4.48 16.91 17.70
N PHE A 73 -5.19 15.80 17.55
CA PHE A 73 -5.69 15.34 16.28
C PHE A 73 -7.15 15.78 16.11
N ARG A 74 -7.37 16.81 15.28
CA ARG A 74 -8.68 17.35 14.93
C ARG A 74 -8.78 17.48 13.40
N PRO A 75 -9.40 16.52 12.70
CA PRO A 75 -9.59 16.62 11.26
C PRO A 75 -10.65 17.69 10.90
N VAL A 76 -10.55 18.27 9.71
CA VAL A 76 -11.61 19.12 9.13
C VAL A 76 -12.76 18.23 8.65
N GLY A 77 -13.99 18.58 9.08
CA GLY A 77 -15.21 17.91 8.61
C GLY A 77 -15.43 16.55 9.28
N THR A 78 -16.29 15.76 8.67
CA THR A 78 -16.57 14.37 9.07
C THR A 78 -16.09 13.42 7.98
N ASP A 79 -15.63 12.25 8.42
CA ASP A 79 -15.19 11.08 7.66
C ASP A 79 -15.92 10.85 6.32
N PRO A 80 -15.27 10.26 5.30
CA PRO A 80 -14.00 9.50 5.38
C PRO A 80 -12.73 10.33 5.05
N PRO A 81 -11.55 9.87 5.52
CA PRO A 81 -10.27 10.45 5.11
C PRO A 81 -10.09 10.33 3.59
N LYS A 82 -9.39 11.30 3.00
CA LYS A 82 -9.17 11.36 1.56
C LYS A 82 -8.18 10.28 1.16
N GLN A 83 -8.61 9.37 0.30
CA GLN A 83 -7.78 8.29 -0.22
C GLN A 83 -6.72 8.82 -1.19
N VAL A 84 -5.55 8.18 -1.19
CA VAL A 84 -4.45 8.49 -2.10
C VAL A 84 -4.47 7.52 -3.27
N ASP A 85 -4.36 8.04 -4.48
CA ASP A 85 -4.37 7.20 -5.68
C ASP A 85 -3.00 6.57 -5.94
N ILE A 86 -3.03 5.28 -6.28
CA ILE A 86 -1.88 4.54 -6.81
C ILE A 86 -1.66 5.00 -8.26
N LYS A 87 -0.46 5.48 -8.54
CA LYS A 87 -0.06 5.91 -9.89
C LYS A 87 0.37 4.73 -10.74
N GLU A 88 1.26 3.92 -10.16
CA GLU A 88 1.98 2.84 -10.82
C GLU A 88 2.18 1.71 -9.81
N PHE A 89 2.19 0.48 -10.29
CA PHE A 89 2.53 -0.67 -9.47
C PHE A 89 3.24 -1.75 -10.28
N TYR A 90 3.97 -2.62 -9.58
CA TYR A 90 4.72 -3.73 -10.16
C TYR A 90 4.61 -4.96 -9.25
N CYS A 91 4.28 -6.11 -9.83
CA CYS A 91 4.46 -7.41 -9.17
C CYS A 91 5.79 -8.02 -9.63
N LEU A 92 6.63 -8.43 -8.70
CA LEU A 92 7.95 -8.99 -8.98
C LEU A 92 8.14 -10.28 -8.19
N LYS A 93 8.67 -11.31 -8.86
CA LYS A 93 9.09 -12.56 -8.22
C LYS A 93 10.59 -12.58 -8.11
N ARG A 94 11.09 -12.93 -6.92
CA ARG A 94 12.51 -12.98 -6.61
C ARG A 94 12.84 -14.31 -5.93
N LYS A 95 14.13 -14.57 -5.77
CA LYS A 95 14.57 -15.76 -5.04
C LYS A 95 14.29 -15.56 -3.54
N GLY A 96 13.37 -16.36 -2.99
CA GLY A 96 13.04 -16.36 -1.56
C GLY A 96 11.82 -15.52 -1.17
N TYR A 97 11.29 -14.72 -2.11
CA TYR A 97 10.11 -13.88 -1.85
C TYR A 97 9.48 -13.34 -3.14
N GLU A 98 8.23 -12.91 -3.02
CA GLU A 98 7.51 -12.13 -4.03
C GLU A 98 7.12 -10.77 -3.46
N GLU A 99 7.10 -9.73 -4.30
CA GLU A 99 6.80 -8.37 -3.88
C GLU A 99 5.86 -7.62 -4.82
N ILE A 100 5.06 -6.73 -4.24
CA ILE A 100 4.32 -5.69 -4.95
C ILE A 100 4.94 -4.34 -4.58
N ILE A 101 5.35 -3.56 -5.58
CA ILE A 101 5.77 -2.18 -5.40
C ILE A 101 4.61 -1.30 -5.85
N GLN A 102 4.14 -0.41 -4.98
CA GLN A 102 3.11 0.60 -5.28
C GLN A 102 3.72 2.00 -5.17
N ILE A 103 3.51 2.82 -6.18
CA ILE A 103 3.96 4.22 -6.23
C ILE A 103 2.73 5.11 -6.18
N TYR A 104 2.65 5.97 -5.17
CA TYR A 104 1.54 6.90 -4.98
C TYR A 104 1.88 8.28 -5.57
N THR A 105 0.88 8.96 -6.12
CA THR A 105 1.04 10.12 -7.00
C THR A 105 1.70 11.37 -6.40
N SER A 106 1.94 11.46 -5.09
CA SER A 106 2.28 12.76 -4.49
C SER A 106 3.27 12.79 -3.32
N PHE A 107 3.56 11.68 -2.65
CA PHE A 107 4.49 11.73 -1.51
C PHE A 107 5.00 10.38 -1.04
N GLY A 108 4.57 9.24 -1.57
CA GLY A 108 4.92 7.97 -0.95
C GLY A 108 4.95 6.78 -1.88
N SER A 109 5.55 5.72 -1.37
CA SER A 109 5.60 4.41 -1.99
C SER A 109 5.45 3.34 -0.92
N GLN A 110 5.07 2.14 -1.36
CA GLN A 110 4.98 0.97 -0.51
C GLN A 110 5.54 -0.24 -1.24
N VAL A 111 6.20 -1.11 -0.50
CA VAL A 111 6.58 -2.44 -0.92
C VAL A 111 5.88 -3.44 -0.02
N ILE A 112 5.15 -4.36 -0.62
CA ILE A 112 4.45 -5.44 0.06
C ILE A 112 5.19 -6.72 -0.25
N ARG A 113 5.67 -7.45 0.76
CA ARG A 113 6.47 -8.67 0.55
C ARG A 113 5.83 -9.89 1.19
N LEU A 114 5.89 -11.00 0.45
CA LEU A 114 5.63 -12.34 0.94
C LEU A 114 6.93 -13.14 0.89
N LEU A 115 7.60 -13.29 2.03
CA LEU A 115 8.76 -14.17 2.14
C LEU A 115 8.30 -15.64 2.14
N ASP A 116 9.03 -16.53 1.46
CA ASP A 116 8.59 -17.91 1.21
C ASP A 116 8.14 -18.65 2.48
N SER A 117 8.87 -18.49 3.59
CA SER A 117 8.65 -19.20 4.86
C SER A 117 7.95 -18.38 5.95
N SER A 118 7.56 -17.12 5.67
CA SER A 118 7.00 -16.25 6.69
C SER A 118 5.47 -16.34 6.77
N SER A 119 4.96 -16.52 7.99
CA SER A 119 3.53 -16.50 8.30
C SER A 119 3.00 -15.08 8.59
N TYR A 120 3.55 -14.07 7.91
CA TYR A 120 3.05 -12.70 7.91
C TYR A 120 3.30 -12.05 6.54
N ILE A 121 2.62 -10.93 6.30
CA ILE A 121 2.79 -10.09 5.11
C ILE A 121 3.52 -8.83 5.55
N GLU A 122 4.65 -8.51 4.91
CA GLU A 122 5.37 -7.27 5.20
C GLU A 122 4.76 -6.13 4.39
N PHE A 123 4.44 -5.03 5.06
CA PHE A 123 4.11 -3.75 4.44
C PHE A 123 5.20 -2.77 4.86
N ASP A 124 6.03 -2.36 3.91
CA ASP A 124 7.12 -1.43 4.09
C ASP A 124 6.79 -0.15 3.30
N TRP A 125 6.78 1.01 3.94
CA TRP A 125 6.32 2.24 3.31
C TRP A 125 7.24 3.41 3.56
N VAL A 126 7.34 4.26 2.55
CA VAL A 126 8.00 5.55 2.63
C VAL A 126 6.95 6.63 2.45
N VAL A 127 6.79 7.47 3.46
CA VAL A 127 6.01 8.71 3.38
C VAL A 127 7.02 9.86 3.36
N GLY A 128 7.20 10.43 2.18
CA GLY A 128 8.01 11.61 1.93
C GLY A 128 7.34 12.90 2.41
N ARG A 129 7.83 14.03 1.90
CA ARG A 129 7.32 15.34 2.29
C ARG A 129 5.86 15.50 1.89
N LEU A 130 5.01 15.72 2.88
CA LEU A 130 3.62 16.11 2.68
C LEU A 130 3.57 17.59 2.34
N ASN A 131 3.05 17.93 1.17
CA ASN A 131 2.83 19.33 0.79
C ASN A 131 1.58 19.87 1.48
N ALA A 132 1.58 21.14 1.87
CA ALA A 132 0.45 21.80 2.58
C ALA A 132 -0.89 21.87 1.81
N LYS A 133 -0.96 21.26 0.61
CA LYS A 133 -2.20 21.08 -0.16
C LYS A 133 -2.98 19.79 0.23
N TYR A 134 -2.43 18.98 1.13
CA TYR A 134 -3.05 17.77 1.70
C TYR A 134 -3.51 18.04 3.14
#